data_AF-A0A2V8Y921-F1
#
_entry.id   AF-A0A2V8Y921-F1
#
_cell.length_a   1.000
_cell.length_b   1.000
_cell.length_c   1.000
_cell.angle_alpha   90.00
_cell.angle_beta   90.00
_cell.angle_gamma   90.00
#
_symmetry.space_group_name_H-M   'P 1'
#
loop_
_entity.id
_entity.type
_entity.pdbx_description
1 polymer ?
#
loop_
_entity_poly.entity_id
_entity_poly.type
_entity_poly.pdbx_seq_one_letter_code
_entity_poly.pdbx_strand_id
1 'polypeptide(L)'
;MKILLYNPDNGVTRNFMPHLWMFLLQALTPPAHEVVLIDGNAQSMDEEGIARYVREQNIGLVGIGAMTRMIAKAYRMADAVRAAGVKVVMGGPHVTEMADEALGRDGGSRHADAVALGEADETWPRIVEDAVRGTLKDVYAPVDDFGQERKPSLQPYPEIPWDKIKLDQFNLLPGILHPLLKRVGAGWGTFRIIPVESGRGCPYGCEFCTVTGFFGDSIRFRTNESVVKELLLLKARARKEGGQIAVFFIDDNFAINVKRTKSLLRDIIAADAQVHWVAQISANLLRDEELVDLIAAAGGKWIFIGMESIDPANLADVKKGFNKPGEYGVVLDRLAQRNVFAITSFIFGMDNDMPGVAERTLKEIRSWPPGLPIFGLMTPLPATPLYKKLEAAGRLTRPKHWQEFIPFAMAHTPLKMSIDEAHNEVRKGWISSYNPEAIERAVDSLNHKPLGYRINILIARLCFRGIYFPQMGRFAWMKTILENRRTIFKLIKQGFRGGLHAAVPSVATQPVKELED
;
A
#
# COMPACT_ATOMS: atom_id res chain seq x y z
N MET A 1 23.49 12.90 -17.35
CA MET A 1 22.76 11.75 -17.96
C MET A 1 21.32 11.75 -17.53
N LYS A 2 20.41 11.16 -18.32
CA LYS A 2 19.00 11.02 -18.00
C LYS A 2 18.72 9.63 -17.40
N ILE A 3 18.01 9.58 -16.29
CA ILE A 3 17.77 8.39 -15.48
C ILE A 3 16.27 8.10 -15.47
N LEU A 4 15.90 6.85 -15.69
CA LEU A 4 14.54 6.39 -15.54
C LEU A 4 14.41 5.61 -14.22
N LEU A 5 13.51 6.04 -13.35
CA LEU A 5 13.05 5.24 -12.22
C LEU A 5 11.72 4.60 -12.62
N TYR A 6 11.74 3.28 -12.77
CA TYR A 6 10.62 2.52 -13.31
C TYR A 6 10.08 1.54 -12.27
N ASN A 7 8.80 1.69 -11.94
CA ASN A 7 8.05 0.71 -11.16
C ASN A 7 7.25 -0.15 -12.15
N PRO A 8 7.56 -1.44 -12.35
CA PRO A 8 6.81 -2.30 -13.25
C PRO A 8 5.33 -2.37 -12.88
N ASP A 9 4.45 -2.69 -13.84
CA ASP A 9 3.11 -3.11 -13.45
C ASP A 9 3.16 -4.47 -12.75
N ASN A 10 2.14 -4.76 -11.96
CA ASN A 10 2.13 -5.99 -11.19
C ASN A 10 1.63 -7.23 -11.95
N GLY A 11 1.36 -7.12 -13.25
CA GLY A 11 0.90 -8.21 -14.11
C GLY A 11 -0.49 -8.78 -13.81
N VAL A 12 -1.18 -8.31 -12.76
CA VAL A 12 -2.44 -8.88 -12.28
C VAL A 12 -3.56 -7.85 -12.28
N THR A 13 -3.29 -6.72 -11.65
CA THR A 13 -4.19 -5.58 -11.53
C THR A 13 -3.41 -4.34 -11.95
N ARG A 14 -3.98 -3.48 -12.79
CA ARG A 14 -3.41 -2.13 -13.01
C ARG A 14 -3.72 -1.20 -11.83
N ASN A 15 -3.68 -1.75 -10.62
CA ASN A 15 -4.02 -1.01 -9.42
C ASN A 15 -2.85 -0.18 -8.98
N PHE A 16 -3.14 1.10 -8.82
CA PHE A 16 -2.22 2.04 -8.25
C PHE A 16 -2.16 1.87 -6.73
N MET A 17 -1.03 1.41 -6.23
CA MET A 17 -0.62 1.60 -4.84
C MET A 17 0.60 2.53 -4.87
N PRO A 18 0.57 3.68 -4.16
CA PRO A 18 1.65 4.64 -4.29
C PRO A 18 2.95 4.09 -3.69
N HIS A 19 4.03 4.12 -4.48
CA HIS A 19 5.37 3.71 -4.05
C HIS A 19 6.25 4.93 -3.79
N LEU A 20 6.80 5.06 -2.57
CA LEU A 20 7.62 6.22 -2.20
C LEU A 20 9.00 6.23 -2.87
N TRP A 21 9.59 5.05 -3.08
CA TRP A 21 11.00 4.91 -3.45
C TRP A 21 11.39 5.73 -4.69
N MET A 22 10.54 5.83 -5.71
CA MET A 22 10.82 6.61 -6.93
C MET A 22 11.00 8.10 -6.62
N PHE A 23 10.16 8.66 -5.76
CA PHE A 23 10.21 10.06 -5.38
C PHE A 23 11.41 10.36 -4.48
N LEU A 24 11.69 9.44 -3.56
CA LEU A 24 12.85 9.53 -2.68
C LEU A 24 14.18 9.46 -3.47
N LEU A 25 14.32 8.47 -4.37
CA LEU A 25 15.52 8.36 -5.20
C LEU A 25 15.67 9.54 -6.16
N GLN A 26 14.56 10.12 -6.65
CA GLN A 26 14.62 11.37 -7.40
C GLN A 26 15.18 12.52 -6.56
N ALA A 27 14.74 12.68 -5.31
CA ALA A 27 15.24 13.71 -4.40
C ALA A 27 16.73 13.51 -4.03
N LEU A 28 17.18 12.25 -3.98
CA LEU A 28 18.57 11.88 -3.70
C LEU A 28 19.48 11.89 -4.94
N THR A 29 18.92 11.96 -6.14
CA THR A 29 19.73 11.96 -7.37
C THR A 29 20.51 13.28 -7.47
N PRO A 30 21.83 13.25 -7.76
CA PRO A 30 22.60 14.48 -7.88
C PRO A 30 22.00 15.43 -8.94
N PRO A 31 21.97 16.75 -8.69
CA PRO A 31 21.18 17.71 -9.49
C PRO A 31 21.64 17.87 -10.95
N ALA A 32 22.82 17.36 -11.29
CA ALA A 32 23.33 17.33 -12.67
C ALA A 32 22.61 16.31 -13.57
N HIS A 33 21.71 15.49 -13.02
CA HIS A 33 20.98 14.45 -13.73
C HIS A 33 19.50 14.77 -13.86
N GLU A 34 18.92 14.41 -15.00
CA GLU A 34 17.47 14.45 -15.21
C GLU A 34 16.88 13.11 -14.77
N VAL A 35 15.82 13.15 -13.95
CA VAL A 35 15.12 11.94 -13.48
C VAL A 35 13.70 11.93 -14.01
N VAL A 36 13.33 10.83 -14.66
CA VAL A 36 11.96 10.56 -15.12
C VAL A 36 11.38 9.40 -14.32
N LEU A 37 10.13 9.55 -13.88
CA LEU A 37 9.41 8.53 -13.12
C LEU A 37 8.32 7.91 -13.98
N ILE A 38 8.28 6.57 -14.04
CA ILE A 38 7.18 5.84 -14.68
C ILE A 38 6.67 4.76 -13.73
N ASP A 39 5.39 4.83 -13.40
CA ASP A 39 4.68 3.73 -12.76
C ASP A 39 3.89 2.93 -13.80
N GLY A 40 4.27 1.68 -14.01
CA GLY A 40 3.65 0.77 -14.96
C GLY A 40 2.17 0.49 -14.65
N ASN A 41 1.73 0.62 -13.40
CA ASN A 41 0.31 0.48 -13.06
C ASN A 41 -0.51 1.66 -13.59
N ALA A 42 0.09 2.85 -13.72
CA ALA A 42 -0.52 4.02 -14.33
C ALA A 42 -0.28 4.08 -15.86
N GLN A 43 0.93 3.71 -16.30
CA GLN A 43 1.38 3.75 -17.68
C GLN A 43 2.02 2.41 -18.05
N SER A 44 1.17 1.42 -18.35
CA SER A 44 1.64 0.05 -18.64
C SER A 44 2.49 0.01 -19.91
N MET A 45 3.64 -0.67 -19.81
CA MET A 45 4.57 -0.90 -20.90
C MET A 45 4.89 -2.39 -20.99
N ASP A 46 4.93 -2.91 -22.21
CA ASP A 46 5.53 -4.20 -22.51
C ASP A 46 7.03 -4.05 -22.77
N GLU A 47 7.68 -5.20 -22.96
CA GLU A 47 9.11 -5.37 -23.16
C GLU A 47 9.62 -4.56 -24.37
N GLU A 48 8.86 -4.53 -25.48
CA GLU A 48 9.17 -3.70 -26.63
C GLU A 48 9.00 -2.22 -26.34
N GLY A 49 7.93 -1.85 -25.62
CA GLY A 49 7.60 -0.49 -25.23
C GLY A 49 8.68 0.15 -24.37
N ILE A 50 9.16 -0.53 -23.32
CA ILE A 50 10.25 0.01 -22.49
C ILE A 50 11.54 0.14 -23.30
N ALA A 51 11.87 -0.85 -24.13
CA ALA A 51 13.10 -0.86 -24.92
C ALA A 51 13.09 0.27 -25.95
N ARG A 52 11.93 0.57 -26.54
CA ARG A 52 11.74 1.74 -27.41
C ARG A 52 11.87 3.03 -26.62
N TYR A 53 11.17 3.13 -25.49
CA TYR A 53 11.16 4.32 -24.64
C TYR A 53 12.56 4.72 -24.20
N VAL A 54 13.38 3.77 -23.70
CA VAL A 54 14.73 4.09 -23.22
C VAL A 54 15.65 4.60 -24.33
N ARG A 55 15.48 4.12 -25.58
CA ARG A 55 16.23 4.60 -26.75
C ARG A 55 15.75 5.99 -27.18
N GLU A 56 14.45 6.16 -27.39
CA GLU A 56 13.86 7.43 -27.85
C GLU A 56 14.10 8.57 -26.87
N GLN A 57 14.09 8.27 -25.56
CA GLN A 57 14.32 9.25 -24.51
C GLN A 57 15.79 9.43 -24.15
N ASN A 58 16.73 8.72 -24.78
CA ASN A 58 18.16 8.74 -24.49
C ASN A 58 18.45 8.48 -23.00
N ILE A 59 17.84 7.44 -22.44
CA ILE A 59 18.03 7.04 -21.04
C ILE A 59 19.40 6.37 -20.89
N GLY A 60 20.20 6.85 -19.94
CA GLY A 60 21.54 6.31 -19.65
C GLY A 60 21.59 5.28 -18.52
N LEU A 61 20.57 5.23 -17.67
CA LEU A 61 20.45 4.28 -16.55
C LEU A 61 18.98 4.08 -16.20
N VAL A 62 18.61 2.85 -15.89
CA VAL A 62 17.28 2.52 -15.36
C VAL A 62 17.40 1.94 -13.97
N GLY A 63 16.71 2.53 -13.00
CA GLY A 63 16.49 1.97 -11.67
C GLY A 63 15.13 1.27 -11.61
N ILE A 64 15.11 0.00 -11.19
CA ILE A 64 13.89 -0.81 -11.06
C ILE A 64 13.73 -1.31 -9.62
N GLY A 65 12.68 -0.87 -8.95
CA GLY A 65 12.27 -1.39 -7.63
C GLY A 65 11.28 -2.54 -7.77
N ALA A 66 11.48 -3.65 -7.04
CA ALA A 66 10.58 -4.81 -7.11
C ALA A 66 10.22 -5.39 -5.74
N MET A 67 8.92 -5.57 -5.51
CA MET A 67 8.40 -6.50 -4.50
C MET A 67 8.32 -7.91 -5.09
N THR A 68 8.30 -8.93 -4.23
CA THR A 68 8.30 -10.35 -4.65
C THR A 68 7.20 -10.68 -5.64
N ARG A 69 5.98 -10.16 -5.47
CA ARG A 69 4.87 -10.40 -6.40
C ARG A 69 5.07 -9.82 -7.81
N MET A 70 6.00 -8.87 -7.97
CA MET A 70 6.26 -8.15 -9.23
C MET A 70 7.54 -8.61 -9.92
N ILE A 71 8.33 -9.47 -9.28
CA ILE A 71 9.70 -9.73 -9.71
C ILE A 71 9.79 -10.35 -11.11
N ALA A 72 8.89 -11.28 -11.44
CA ALA A 72 8.86 -11.91 -12.76
C ALA A 72 8.70 -10.89 -13.90
N LYS A 73 7.81 -9.89 -13.72
CA LYS A 73 7.67 -8.79 -14.69
C LYS A 73 8.90 -7.89 -14.63
N ALA A 74 9.39 -7.53 -13.45
CA ALA A 74 10.57 -6.69 -13.28
C ALA A 74 11.80 -7.24 -14.02
N TYR A 75 12.06 -8.55 -13.93
CA TYR A 75 13.15 -9.20 -14.65
C TYR A 75 12.99 -9.14 -16.17
N ARG A 76 11.81 -9.43 -16.71
CA ARG A 76 11.57 -9.29 -18.16
C ARG A 76 11.77 -7.85 -18.65
N MET A 77 11.32 -6.87 -17.85
CA MET A 77 11.52 -5.47 -18.18
C MET A 77 13.00 -5.07 -18.11
N ALA A 78 13.73 -5.55 -17.10
CA ALA A 78 15.17 -5.34 -16.95
C ALA A 78 15.94 -5.94 -18.14
N ASP A 79 15.60 -7.16 -18.55
CA ASP A 79 16.21 -7.84 -19.69
C ASP A 79 16.00 -7.05 -20.99
N ALA A 80 14.78 -6.55 -21.22
CA ALA A 80 14.48 -5.74 -22.40
C ALA A 80 15.27 -4.42 -22.43
N VAL A 81 15.43 -3.76 -21.28
CA VAL A 81 16.25 -2.54 -21.16
C VAL A 81 17.74 -2.85 -21.41
N ARG A 82 18.26 -3.94 -20.84
CA ARG A 82 19.66 -4.35 -21.04
C ARG A 82 19.93 -4.76 -22.48
N ALA A 83 19.01 -5.47 -23.12
CA ALA A 83 19.07 -5.78 -24.55
C ALA A 83 19.04 -4.52 -25.44
N ALA A 84 18.50 -3.40 -24.94
CA ALA A 84 18.58 -2.10 -25.59
C ALA A 84 19.92 -1.36 -25.38
N GLY A 85 20.86 -1.94 -24.62
CA GLY A 85 22.17 -1.37 -24.35
C GLY A 85 22.23 -0.42 -23.16
N VAL A 86 21.16 -0.32 -22.36
CA VAL A 86 21.07 0.59 -21.21
C VAL A 86 21.31 -0.19 -19.91
N LYS A 87 22.10 0.38 -19.00
CA LYS A 87 22.41 -0.23 -17.71
C LYS A 87 21.20 -0.27 -16.78
N VAL A 88 21.02 -1.40 -16.09
CA VAL A 88 19.93 -1.60 -15.12
C VAL A 88 20.47 -1.82 -13.72
N VAL A 89 19.96 -1.03 -12.77
CA VAL A 89 20.13 -1.23 -11.33
C VAL A 89 18.79 -1.71 -10.77
N MET A 90 18.79 -2.85 -10.08
CA MET A 90 17.60 -3.37 -9.40
C MET A 90 17.70 -3.20 -7.89
N GLY A 91 16.57 -3.00 -7.22
CA GLY A 91 16.51 -2.92 -5.76
C GLY A 91 15.13 -3.22 -5.20
N GLY A 92 14.96 -2.97 -3.91
CA GLY A 92 13.72 -3.23 -3.18
C GLY A 92 13.68 -4.60 -2.50
N PRO A 93 12.59 -4.91 -1.78
CA PRO A 93 12.56 -6.01 -0.83
C PRO A 93 12.93 -7.38 -1.41
N HIS A 94 12.49 -7.69 -2.63
CA HIS A 94 12.83 -8.99 -3.22
C HIS A 94 14.31 -9.10 -3.56
N VAL A 95 14.87 -8.06 -4.18
CA VAL A 95 16.27 -8.05 -4.64
C VAL A 95 17.24 -8.07 -3.46
N THR A 96 16.88 -7.46 -2.33
CA THR A 96 17.67 -7.55 -1.09
C THR A 96 17.81 -8.99 -0.61
N GLU A 97 16.71 -9.76 -0.61
CA GLU A 97 16.70 -11.13 -0.11
C GLU A 97 17.19 -12.16 -1.14
N MET A 98 17.04 -11.85 -2.44
CA MET A 98 17.31 -12.75 -3.57
C MET A 98 18.28 -12.11 -4.57
N ALA A 99 19.35 -11.47 -4.08
CA ALA A 99 20.30 -10.73 -4.90
C ALA A 99 20.95 -11.58 -6.00
N ASP A 100 21.29 -12.83 -5.66
CA ASP A 100 21.92 -13.77 -6.59
C ASP A 100 21.00 -14.15 -7.75
N GLU A 101 19.68 -14.19 -7.54
CA GLU A 101 18.69 -14.41 -8.61
C GLU A 101 18.72 -13.25 -9.61
N ALA A 102 18.77 -11.99 -9.14
CA ALA A 102 18.86 -10.82 -10.03
C ALA A 102 20.20 -10.73 -10.77
N LEU A 103 21.29 -11.18 -10.15
CA LEU A 103 22.64 -11.17 -10.74
C LEU A 103 22.95 -12.41 -11.58
N GLY A 104 22.05 -13.41 -11.64
CA GLY A 104 22.29 -14.69 -12.32
C GLY A 104 23.39 -15.53 -11.68
N ARG A 105 23.65 -15.33 -10.38
CA ARG A 105 24.66 -16.10 -9.61
C ARG A 105 24.11 -17.42 -9.09
N ASP A 106 22.80 -17.62 -9.14
CA ASP A 106 22.13 -18.88 -8.82
C ASP A 106 22.05 -19.87 -10.01
N GLY A 107 22.74 -19.56 -11.12
CA GLY A 107 22.69 -20.31 -12.37
C GLY A 107 21.60 -19.86 -13.34
N GLY A 108 20.78 -18.88 -12.96
CA GLY A 108 19.78 -18.24 -13.82
C GLY A 108 20.36 -17.18 -14.78
N SER A 109 19.46 -16.50 -15.49
CA SER A 109 19.86 -15.35 -16.32
C SER A 109 20.21 -14.15 -15.45
N ARG A 110 21.28 -13.43 -15.81
CA ARG A 110 21.58 -12.15 -15.18
C ARG A 110 20.57 -11.12 -15.65
N HIS A 111 19.80 -10.54 -14.74
CA HIS A 111 18.76 -9.55 -15.03
C HIS A 111 19.19 -8.10 -14.75
N ALA A 112 20.19 -7.89 -13.90
CA ALA A 112 20.69 -6.57 -13.54
C ALA A 112 22.19 -6.40 -13.81
N ASP A 113 22.62 -5.18 -14.14
CA ASP A 113 24.03 -4.81 -14.14
C ASP A 113 24.54 -4.61 -12.71
N ALA A 114 23.69 -4.07 -11.82
CA ALA A 114 23.97 -3.89 -10.40
C ALA A 114 22.72 -4.09 -9.55
N VAL A 115 22.90 -4.45 -8.27
CA VAL A 115 21.82 -4.49 -7.27
C VAL A 115 22.10 -3.53 -6.12
N ALA A 116 21.04 -2.87 -5.65
CA ALA A 116 21.02 -2.06 -4.44
C ALA A 116 20.32 -2.86 -3.33
N LEU A 117 21.10 -3.35 -2.37
CA LEU A 117 20.62 -4.12 -1.23
C LEU A 117 20.17 -3.18 -0.11
N GLY A 118 19.15 -3.60 0.62
CA GLY A 118 18.58 -2.84 1.73
C GLY A 118 17.98 -1.51 1.25
N GLU A 119 18.17 -0.48 2.08
CA GLU A 119 17.72 0.87 1.79
C GLU A 119 18.74 1.61 0.93
N ALA A 120 18.27 2.16 -0.20
CA ALA A 120 19.14 2.77 -1.20
C ALA A 120 19.48 4.25 -0.90
N ASP A 121 19.08 4.80 0.25
CA ASP A 121 19.23 6.22 0.58
C ASP A 121 20.68 6.71 0.45
N GLU A 122 21.64 5.94 0.98
CA GLU A 122 23.07 6.28 0.95
C GLU A 122 23.80 5.70 -0.28
N THR A 123 23.27 4.63 -0.87
CA THR A 123 23.92 3.94 -1.99
C THR A 123 23.54 4.53 -3.34
N TRP A 124 22.34 5.10 -3.49
CA TRP A 124 21.85 5.61 -4.76
C TRP A 124 22.72 6.72 -5.38
N PRO A 125 23.16 7.77 -4.65
CA PRO A 125 24.06 8.76 -5.23
C PRO A 125 25.36 8.14 -5.76
N ARG A 126 25.92 7.17 -5.02
CA ARG A 126 27.15 6.44 -5.40
C ARG A 126 26.94 5.58 -6.64
N ILE A 127 25.80 4.90 -6.74
CA ILE A 127 25.39 4.12 -7.91
C ILE A 127 25.34 5.03 -9.15
N VAL A 128 24.72 6.21 -9.03
CA VAL A 128 24.64 7.17 -10.15
C VAL A 128 26.02 7.65 -10.57
N GLU A 129 26.91 7.97 -9.63
CA GLU A 129 28.29 8.39 -9.92
C GLU A 129 29.10 7.29 -10.63
N ASP A 130 29.02 6.06 -10.14
CA ASP A 130 29.70 4.91 -10.74
C ASP A 130 29.14 4.59 -12.14
N ALA A 131 27.83 4.75 -12.34
CA ALA A 131 27.21 4.63 -13.67
C ALA A 131 27.76 5.65 -14.67
N VAL A 132 27.92 6.91 -14.25
CA VAL A 132 28.51 7.98 -15.08
C VAL A 132 29.97 7.65 -15.44
N ARG A 133 30.74 7.09 -14.51
CA ARG A 133 32.14 6.73 -14.72
C ARG A 133 32.34 5.43 -15.49
N GLY A 134 31.27 4.65 -15.71
CA GLY A 134 31.36 3.31 -16.29
C GLY A 134 31.96 2.27 -15.35
N THR A 135 31.92 2.52 -14.04
CA THR A 135 32.54 1.69 -12.99
C THR A 135 31.50 1.07 -12.03
N LEU A 136 30.29 0.78 -12.53
CA LEU A 136 29.25 0.11 -11.75
C LEU A 136 29.76 -1.21 -11.15
N LYS A 137 29.49 -1.40 -9.86
CA LYS A 137 29.73 -2.66 -9.15
C LYS A 137 28.50 -3.54 -9.23
N ASP A 138 28.70 -4.86 -9.11
CA ASP A 138 27.58 -5.80 -9.06
C ASP A 138 26.66 -5.54 -7.86
N VAL A 139 27.22 -5.20 -6.70
CA VAL A 139 26.49 -5.08 -5.43
C VAL A 139 26.82 -3.76 -4.74
N TYR A 140 25.75 -3.05 -4.35
CA TYR A 140 25.81 -1.90 -3.46
C TYR A 140 24.99 -2.21 -2.21
N ALA A 141 25.61 -2.08 -1.04
CA ALA A 141 24.96 -2.28 0.25
C ALA A 141 25.30 -1.10 1.18
N PRO A 142 24.36 -0.66 2.04
CA PRO A 142 24.60 0.35 3.05
C PRO A 142 25.36 -0.30 4.21
N VAL A 143 26.68 -0.31 4.12
CA VAL A 143 27.57 -0.88 5.14
C VAL A 143 28.40 0.19 5.82
N ASP A 144 28.76 -0.04 7.08
CA ASP A 144 29.74 0.76 7.81
C ASP A 144 31.19 0.49 7.35
N ASP A 145 32.15 1.17 7.98
CA ASP A 145 33.58 1.05 7.65
C ASP A 145 34.15 -0.36 7.91
N PHE A 146 33.43 -1.20 8.67
CA PHE A 146 33.78 -2.58 8.98
C PHE A 146 33.03 -3.59 8.10
N GLY A 147 32.19 -3.11 7.16
CA GLY A 147 31.41 -3.96 6.27
C GLY A 147 30.12 -4.52 6.88
N GLN A 148 29.71 -4.04 8.07
CA GLN A 148 28.44 -4.44 8.69
C GLN A 148 27.29 -3.61 8.15
N GLU A 149 26.13 -4.22 7.97
CA GLU A 149 24.95 -3.51 7.47
C GLU A 149 24.56 -2.38 8.43
N ARG A 150 24.40 -1.17 7.88
CA ARG A 150 23.98 0.02 8.59
C ARG A 150 22.71 0.56 7.94
N LYS A 151 21.61 0.58 8.70
CA LYS A 151 20.37 1.21 8.24
C LYS A 151 20.50 2.74 8.28
N PRO A 152 20.09 3.48 7.24
CA PRO A 152 20.28 4.93 7.15
C PRO A 152 19.51 5.69 8.24
N SER A 153 20.00 6.86 8.65
CA SER A 153 19.20 7.76 9.49
C SER A 153 18.03 8.34 8.68
N LEU A 154 16.90 8.59 9.35
CA LEU A 154 15.79 9.40 8.78
C LEU A 154 15.85 10.85 9.24
N GLN A 155 16.98 11.27 9.83
CA GLN A 155 17.21 12.60 10.38
C GLN A 155 18.63 13.05 10.00
N PRO A 156 18.80 14.02 9.08
CA PRO A 156 17.74 14.66 8.29
C PRO A 156 17.11 13.70 7.27
N TYR A 157 15.85 13.96 6.91
CA TYR A 157 15.16 13.25 5.85
C TYR A 157 15.27 14.02 4.53
N PRO A 158 15.52 13.37 3.37
CA PRO A 158 15.58 14.06 2.08
C PRO A 158 14.27 14.79 1.76
N GLU A 159 14.35 16.08 1.41
CA GLU A 159 13.16 16.85 1.05
C GLU A 159 12.68 16.49 -0.36
N ILE A 160 11.53 15.82 -0.44
CA ILE A 160 10.90 15.50 -1.73
C ILE A 160 10.24 16.75 -2.30
N PRO A 161 10.62 17.22 -3.50
CA PRO A 161 10.12 18.47 -4.07
C PRO A 161 8.74 18.30 -4.73
N TRP A 162 7.71 17.97 -3.95
CA TRP A 162 6.34 17.69 -4.44
C TRP A 162 5.74 18.80 -5.32
N ASP A 163 6.22 20.04 -5.19
CA ASP A 163 5.82 21.17 -6.01
C ASP A 163 6.38 21.13 -7.45
N LYS A 164 7.48 20.41 -7.68
CA LYS A 164 8.18 20.31 -8.98
C LYS A 164 7.93 18.99 -9.70
N ILE A 165 7.53 17.95 -8.97
CA ILE A 165 7.31 16.61 -9.53
C ILE A 165 6.05 16.63 -10.41
N LYS A 166 6.14 16.01 -11.59
CA LYS A 166 4.98 15.80 -12.46
C LYS A 166 4.12 14.66 -11.90
N LEU A 167 2.94 15.00 -11.38
CA LEU A 167 2.03 14.07 -10.72
C LEU A 167 0.83 13.64 -11.59
N ASP A 168 0.84 13.94 -12.88
CA ASP A 168 -0.30 13.69 -13.78
C ASP A 168 -0.66 12.20 -13.89
N GLN A 169 0.36 11.33 -13.92
CA GLN A 169 0.17 9.88 -13.97
C GLN A 169 -0.50 9.30 -12.70
N PHE A 170 -0.51 10.05 -11.60
CA PHE A 170 -1.07 9.62 -10.31
C PHE A 170 -2.47 10.20 -10.04
N ASN A 171 -3.10 10.81 -11.04
CA ASN A 171 -4.48 11.27 -10.94
C ASN A 171 -5.46 10.11 -11.11
N LEU A 172 -6.25 9.85 -10.07
CA LEU A 172 -7.25 8.78 -10.04
C LEU A 172 -8.55 9.16 -10.77
N LEU A 173 -8.75 10.44 -11.10
CA LEU A 173 -9.92 10.88 -11.85
C LEU A 173 -9.70 10.68 -13.36
N PRO A 174 -10.64 10.06 -14.08
CA PRO A 174 -10.57 9.94 -15.53
C PRO A 174 -10.45 11.31 -16.20
N GLY A 175 -9.46 11.49 -17.08
CA GLY A 175 -9.21 12.77 -17.76
C GLY A 175 -10.42 13.32 -18.52
N ILE A 176 -11.31 12.46 -19.02
CA ILE A 176 -12.54 12.86 -19.73
C ILE A 176 -13.56 13.58 -18.81
N LEU A 177 -13.54 13.30 -17.50
CA LEU A 177 -14.44 13.91 -16.53
C LEU A 177 -13.89 15.23 -15.96
N HIS A 178 -12.63 15.55 -16.26
CA HIS A 178 -11.91 16.69 -15.71
C HIS A 178 -12.61 18.05 -15.96
N PRO A 179 -13.14 18.36 -17.16
CA PRO A 179 -13.82 19.64 -17.40
C PRO A 179 -15.13 19.78 -16.62
N LEU A 180 -15.85 18.67 -16.41
CA LEU A 180 -17.09 18.64 -15.64
C LEU A 180 -16.80 18.80 -14.16
N LEU A 181 -15.87 18.02 -13.61
CA LEU A 181 -15.53 18.02 -12.18
C LEU A 181 -14.92 19.35 -11.72
N LYS A 182 -14.15 20.03 -12.58
CA LYS A 182 -13.70 21.41 -12.32
C LYS A 182 -14.86 22.39 -12.11
N ARG A 183 -15.99 22.20 -12.80
CA ARG A 183 -17.18 23.07 -12.68
C ARG A 183 -18.04 22.78 -11.46
N VAL A 184 -17.96 21.57 -10.90
CA VAL A 184 -18.70 21.18 -9.68
C VAL A 184 -18.19 21.92 -8.44
N GLY A 185 -16.98 22.51 -8.49
CA GLY A 185 -16.35 23.17 -7.33
C GLY A 185 -15.82 22.15 -6.30
N ALA A 186 -15.33 22.63 -5.16
CA ALA A 186 -14.82 21.81 -4.04
C ALA A 186 -13.52 21.00 -4.28
N GLY A 187 -12.71 21.38 -5.28
CA GLY A 187 -11.37 20.81 -5.45
C GLY A 187 -11.32 19.47 -6.20
N TRP A 188 -12.41 19.04 -6.86
CA TRP A 188 -12.44 17.76 -7.59
C TRP A 188 -11.79 17.83 -8.99
N GLY A 189 -10.98 18.84 -9.28
CA GLY A 189 -10.23 18.90 -10.55
C GLY A 189 -9.31 17.69 -10.69
N THR A 190 -8.56 17.35 -9.65
CA THR A 190 -7.69 16.17 -9.59
C THR A 190 -7.89 15.46 -8.26
N PHE A 191 -7.71 14.14 -8.21
CA PHE A 191 -7.65 13.40 -6.96
C PHE A 191 -6.43 12.47 -6.99
N ARG A 192 -5.49 12.69 -6.08
CA ARG A 192 -4.24 11.90 -6.00
C ARG A 192 -4.09 11.30 -4.61
N ILE A 193 -3.50 10.12 -4.55
CA ILE A 193 -3.03 9.51 -3.30
C ILE A 193 -1.51 9.50 -3.36
N ILE A 194 -0.86 10.23 -2.45
CA ILE A 194 0.58 10.45 -2.44
C ILE A 194 1.20 9.66 -1.28
N PRO A 195 2.27 8.89 -1.50
CA PRO A 195 2.94 8.19 -0.41
C PRO A 195 3.74 9.20 0.43
N VAL A 196 3.63 9.08 1.74
CA VAL A 196 4.48 9.80 2.72
C VAL A 196 4.93 8.76 3.73
N GLU A 197 6.13 8.87 4.27
CA GLU A 197 6.57 8.03 5.38
C GLU A 197 6.80 8.88 6.63
N SER A 198 6.44 8.38 7.81
CA SER A 198 6.78 9.02 9.08
C SER A 198 7.89 8.26 9.83
N GLY A 199 8.08 6.98 9.50
CA GLY A 199 9.12 6.10 9.98
C GLY A 199 9.21 4.80 9.16
N ARG A 200 10.24 4.00 9.43
CA ARG A 200 10.54 2.72 8.76
C ARG A 200 10.82 1.62 9.78
N GLY A 201 10.33 0.41 9.51
CA GLY A 201 10.55 -0.78 10.33
C GLY A 201 9.42 -1.11 11.30
N CYS A 202 9.39 -2.36 11.76
CA CYS A 202 8.43 -2.86 12.75
C CYS A 202 9.08 -3.98 13.59
N PRO A 203 9.01 -3.93 14.94
CA PRO A 203 9.74 -4.85 15.82
C PRO A 203 8.95 -6.13 16.15
N TYR A 204 7.72 -6.28 15.62
CA TYR A 204 6.82 -7.38 15.99
C TYR A 204 7.22 -8.75 15.43
N GLY A 205 8.14 -8.84 14.47
CA GLY A 205 8.79 -10.11 14.07
C GLY A 205 7.84 -11.22 13.60
N CYS A 206 6.69 -10.89 13.01
CA CYS A 206 5.72 -11.88 12.54
C CYS A 206 6.34 -12.81 11.47
N GLU A 207 6.16 -14.12 11.60
CA GLU A 207 6.97 -15.12 10.85
C GLU A 207 6.83 -15.06 9.32
N PHE A 208 5.68 -14.58 8.83
CA PHE A 208 5.38 -14.46 7.39
C PHE A 208 5.80 -13.10 6.80
N CYS A 209 6.19 -12.14 7.64
CA CYS A 209 6.40 -10.75 7.25
C CYS A 209 7.84 -10.51 6.79
N THR A 210 8.03 -9.75 5.71
CA THR A 210 9.36 -9.39 5.18
C THR A 210 9.95 -8.15 5.85
N VAL A 211 9.16 -7.38 6.59
CA VAL A 211 9.56 -6.08 7.16
C VAL A 211 10.79 -6.23 8.07
N THR A 212 10.76 -7.19 9.00
CA THR A 212 11.86 -7.39 9.94
C THR A 212 13.13 -7.89 9.26
N GLY A 213 13.01 -8.75 8.24
CA GLY A 213 14.18 -9.16 7.42
C GLY A 213 14.82 -7.98 6.69
N PHE A 214 13.99 -7.11 6.09
CA PHE A 214 14.46 -6.00 5.28
C PHE A 214 14.94 -4.77 6.09
N PHE A 215 14.21 -4.35 7.12
CA PHE A 215 14.52 -3.14 7.91
C PHE A 215 15.24 -3.44 9.24
N GLY A 216 15.32 -4.71 9.65
CA GLY A 216 15.82 -5.13 10.96
C GLY A 216 14.78 -4.99 12.07
N ASP A 217 15.24 -5.19 13.32
CA ASP A 217 14.38 -5.23 14.52
C ASP A 217 14.11 -3.85 15.14
N SER A 218 14.67 -2.78 14.55
CA SER A 218 14.57 -1.41 15.05
C SER A 218 13.65 -0.56 14.19
N ILE A 219 13.12 0.50 14.80
CA ILE A 219 12.27 1.47 14.12
C ILE A 219 12.99 2.80 14.10
N ARG A 220 13.01 3.45 12.94
CA ARG A 220 13.54 4.81 12.78
C ARG A 220 12.40 5.74 12.40
N PHE A 221 12.47 6.97 12.88
CA PHE A 221 11.44 7.98 12.65
C PHE A 221 12.04 9.26 12.08
N ARG A 222 11.26 9.93 11.24
CA ARG A 222 11.49 11.34 10.90
C ARG A 222 11.08 12.24 12.05
N THR A 223 11.62 13.45 12.08
CA THR A 223 11.16 14.51 12.97
C THR A 223 9.71 14.90 12.62
N ASN A 224 8.95 15.38 13.61
CA ASN A 224 7.58 15.85 13.37
C ASN A 224 7.59 17.03 12.39
N GLU A 225 8.53 17.96 12.55
CA GLU A 225 8.73 19.09 11.65
C GLU A 225 8.88 18.66 10.18
N SER A 226 9.68 17.62 9.92
CA SER A 226 9.88 17.10 8.56
C SER A 226 8.57 16.59 7.95
N VAL A 227 7.78 15.84 8.71
CA VAL A 227 6.49 15.28 8.24
C VAL A 227 5.46 16.41 8.07
N VAL A 228 5.34 17.31 9.04
CA VAL A 228 4.40 18.45 8.99
C VAL A 228 4.72 19.36 7.80
N LYS A 229 5.99 19.69 7.56
CA LYS A 229 6.42 20.49 6.41
C LYS A 229 6.00 19.85 5.08
N GLU A 230 6.16 18.54 4.95
CA GLU A 230 5.77 17.81 3.75
C GLU A 230 4.25 17.80 3.54
N LEU A 231 3.46 17.60 4.60
CA LEU A 231 2.00 17.66 4.53
C LEU A 231 1.50 19.06 4.16
N LEU A 232 2.12 20.12 4.68
CA LEU A 232 1.82 21.50 4.31
C LEU A 232 2.10 21.76 2.82
N LEU A 233 3.21 21.22 2.29
CA LEU A 233 3.55 21.33 0.86
C LEU A 233 2.49 20.65 -0.01
N LEU A 234 2.05 19.45 0.36
CA LEU A 234 0.99 18.72 -0.34
C LEU A 234 -0.36 19.43 -0.24
N LYS A 235 -0.71 19.95 0.94
CA LYS A 235 -1.94 20.74 1.15
C LYS A 235 -1.95 22.00 0.29
N ALA A 236 -0.82 22.71 0.22
CA ALA A 236 -0.65 23.88 -0.64
C ALA A 236 -0.74 23.53 -2.13
N ARG A 237 -0.14 22.39 -2.54
CA ARG A 237 -0.22 21.90 -3.92
C ARG A 237 -1.65 21.60 -4.34
N ALA A 238 -2.39 20.88 -3.51
CA ALA A 238 -3.80 20.57 -3.75
C ALA A 238 -4.63 21.84 -3.95
N ARG A 239 -4.47 22.84 -3.06
CA ARG A 239 -5.13 24.15 -3.17
C ARG A 239 -4.79 24.86 -4.47
N LYS A 240 -3.50 24.94 -4.84
CA LYS A 240 -3.02 25.60 -6.06
C LYS A 240 -3.61 25.00 -7.34
N GLU A 241 -3.78 23.68 -7.38
CA GLU A 241 -4.32 22.99 -8.55
C GLU A 241 -5.86 22.92 -8.58
N GLY A 242 -6.54 23.41 -7.54
CA GLY A 242 -7.98 23.18 -7.37
C GLY A 242 -8.29 21.68 -7.31
N GLY A 243 -7.38 20.92 -6.70
CA GLY A 243 -7.37 19.47 -6.59
C GLY A 243 -7.53 18.99 -5.14
N GLN A 244 -7.69 17.68 -4.99
CA GLN A 244 -7.64 16.96 -3.72
C GLN A 244 -6.38 16.08 -3.70
N ILE A 245 -5.66 16.11 -2.57
CA ILE A 245 -4.56 15.19 -2.29
C ILE A 245 -4.91 14.46 -0.99
N ALA A 246 -4.93 13.14 -1.07
CA ALA A 246 -4.90 12.27 0.09
C ALA A 246 -3.49 11.68 0.25
N VAL A 247 -3.12 11.32 1.48
CA VAL A 247 -1.83 10.72 1.80
C VAL A 247 -1.99 9.25 2.15
N PHE A 248 -1.08 8.42 1.67
CA PHE A 248 -0.87 7.08 2.19
C PHE A 248 0.41 7.07 3.01
N PHE A 249 0.26 6.96 4.34
CA PHE A 249 1.40 6.71 5.21
C PHE A 249 1.88 5.29 4.97
N ILE A 250 3.05 5.17 4.35
CA ILE A 250 3.63 3.88 3.94
C ILE A 250 4.35 3.16 5.08
N ASP A 251 4.37 3.75 6.28
CA ASP A 251 4.92 3.17 7.50
C ASP A 251 4.42 1.73 7.70
N ASP A 252 5.34 0.80 8.00
CA ASP A 252 5.01 -0.62 8.22
C ASP A 252 4.02 -0.81 9.39
N ASN A 253 4.07 0.09 10.37
CA ASN A 253 3.09 0.22 11.43
C ASN A 253 3.12 1.65 11.99
N PHE A 254 2.22 2.50 11.52
CA PHE A 254 2.24 3.95 11.78
C PHE A 254 2.19 4.32 13.27
N ALA A 255 1.43 3.55 14.08
CA ALA A 255 1.25 3.85 15.50
C ALA A 255 2.14 3.04 16.45
N ILE A 256 3.15 2.35 15.93
CA ILE A 256 3.99 1.41 16.70
C ILE A 256 4.63 2.04 17.94
N ASN A 257 4.98 3.32 17.87
CA ASN A 257 5.32 4.16 19.02
C ASN A 257 4.16 5.13 19.29
N VAL A 258 3.25 4.74 20.18
CA VAL A 258 2.03 5.51 20.49
C VAL A 258 2.36 6.92 20.96
N LYS A 259 3.33 7.09 21.87
CA LYS A 259 3.71 8.41 22.40
C LYS A 259 4.19 9.34 21.28
N ARG A 260 5.09 8.87 20.42
CA ARG A 260 5.58 9.64 19.27
C ARG A 260 4.45 9.95 18.29
N THR A 261 3.59 8.97 18.02
CA THR A 261 2.47 9.12 17.07
C THR A 261 1.50 10.18 17.56
N LYS A 262 1.11 10.17 18.83
CA LYS A 262 0.29 11.24 19.43
C LYS A 262 0.95 12.62 19.30
N SER A 263 2.27 12.71 19.53
CA SER A 263 3.02 13.94 19.33
C SER A 263 2.96 14.42 17.88
N LEU A 264 3.21 13.55 16.89
CA LEU A 264 3.10 13.90 15.48
C LEU A 264 1.68 14.38 15.12
N LEU A 265 0.64 13.65 15.56
CA LEU A 265 -0.75 14.00 15.24
C LEU A 265 -1.15 15.35 15.83
N ARG A 266 -0.69 15.67 17.05
CA ARG A 266 -0.90 17.01 17.65
C ARG A 266 -0.19 18.10 16.85
N ASP A 267 1.03 17.88 16.38
CA ASP A 267 1.76 18.86 15.58
C ASP A 267 1.09 19.07 14.21
N ILE A 268 0.56 18.01 13.59
CA ILE A 268 -0.25 18.11 12.36
C ILE A 268 -1.47 18.98 12.60
N ILE A 269 -2.15 18.80 13.73
CA ILE A 269 -3.35 19.58 14.08
C ILE A 269 -3.00 21.04 14.34
N ALA A 270 -1.97 21.28 15.16
CA ALA A 270 -1.54 22.61 15.56
C ALA A 270 -1.06 23.46 14.37
N ALA A 271 -0.44 22.83 13.38
CA ALA A 271 0.07 23.52 12.19
C ALA A 271 -0.99 23.73 11.08
N ASP A 272 -2.26 23.33 11.28
CA ASP A 272 -3.26 23.19 10.21
C ASP A 272 -2.69 22.40 9.01
N ALA A 273 -1.98 21.30 9.27
CA ALA A 273 -1.36 20.46 8.24
C ALA A 273 -2.23 19.27 7.83
N GLN A 274 -3.47 19.18 8.32
CA GLN A 274 -4.37 18.06 8.05
C GLN A 274 -4.65 17.93 6.55
N VAL A 275 -4.44 16.71 6.05
CA VAL A 275 -4.92 16.20 4.77
C VAL A 275 -5.64 14.88 5.05
N HIS A 276 -6.50 14.40 4.15
CA HIS A 276 -7.07 13.07 4.34
C HIS A 276 -5.99 12.02 4.16
N TRP A 277 -5.91 11.06 5.08
CA TRP A 277 -4.90 10.01 4.97
C TRP A 277 -5.38 8.62 5.35
N VAL A 278 -4.62 7.65 4.85
CA VAL A 278 -4.71 6.22 5.16
C VAL A 278 -3.37 5.74 5.71
N ALA A 279 -3.41 4.86 6.71
CA ALA A 279 -2.22 4.28 7.33
C ALA A 279 -2.44 2.82 7.73
N GLN A 280 -1.35 2.08 7.95
CA GLN A 280 -1.39 0.73 8.51
C GLN A 280 -1.15 0.78 10.02
N ILE A 281 -2.05 0.19 10.81
CA ILE A 281 -1.91 0.16 12.28
C ILE A 281 -2.34 -1.22 12.80
N SER A 282 -1.53 -1.80 13.69
CA SER A 282 -1.88 -3.05 14.37
C SER A 282 -3.05 -2.87 15.34
N ALA A 283 -3.97 -3.85 15.39
CA ALA A 283 -5.20 -3.78 16.16
C ALA A 283 -4.99 -3.47 17.65
N ASN A 284 -3.94 -4.04 18.26
CA ASN A 284 -3.60 -3.83 19.67
C ASN A 284 -3.28 -2.37 20.04
N LEU A 285 -2.81 -1.57 19.09
CA LEU A 285 -2.43 -0.16 19.32
C LEU A 285 -3.64 0.77 19.33
N LEU A 286 -4.75 0.35 18.70
CA LEU A 286 -6.00 1.11 18.59
C LEU A 286 -6.90 0.94 19.84
N ARG A 287 -6.36 0.37 20.93
CA ARG A 287 -7.02 0.33 22.24
C ARG A 287 -6.99 1.69 22.94
N ASP A 288 -6.02 2.52 22.59
CA ASP A 288 -5.80 3.85 23.17
C ASP A 288 -6.78 4.87 22.57
N GLU A 289 -7.78 5.30 23.33
CA GLU A 289 -8.85 6.15 22.80
C GLU A 289 -8.36 7.54 22.39
N GLU A 290 -7.43 8.12 23.15
CA GLU A 290 -6.82 9.41 22.80
C GLU A 290 -6.07 9.31 21.46
N LEU A 291 -5.39 8.19 21.19
CA LEU A 291 -4.77 7.98 19.88
C LEU A 291 -5.83 7.97 18.78
N VAL A 292 -6.97 7.29 18.97
CA VAL A 292 -8.04 7.24 17.96
C VAL A 292 -8.68 8.61 17.74
N ASP A 293 -8.87 9.40 18.81
CA ASP A 293 -9.32 10.79 18.74
C ASP A 293 -8.36 11.65 17.90
N LEU A 294 -7.06 11.56 18.18
CA LEU A 294 -6.02 12.28 17.44
C LEU A 294 -5.93 11.83 15.98
N ILE A 295 -6.08 10.53 15.69
CA ILE A 295 -6.14 10.00 14.32
C ILE A 295 -7.25 10.70 13.54
N ALA A 296 -8.45 10.76 14.10
CA ALA A 296 -9.59 11.38 13.44
C ALA A 296 -9.40 12.90 13.25
N ALA A 297 -8.94 13.59 14.29
CA ALA A 297 -8.71 15.03 14.28
C ALA A 297 -7.58 15.47 13.33
N ALA A 298 -6.55 14.64 13.15
CA ALA A 298 -5.43 14.90 12.24
C ALA A 298 -5.72 14.54 10.77
N GLY A 299 -6.94 14.10 10.43
CA GLY A 299 -7.37 13.82 9.06
C GLY A 299 -7.37 12.33 8.66
N GLY A 300 -7.16 11.41 9.60
CA GLY A 300 -7.21 9.97 9.33
C GLY A 300 -8.61 9.53 8.90
N LYS A 301 -8.71 8.85 7.76
CA LYS A 301 -9.99 8.36 7.21
C LYS A 301 -10.07 6.86 7.09
N TRP A 302 -8.95 6.20 6.78
CA TRP A 302 -8.91 4.75 6.61
C TRP A 302 -7.72 4.16 7.36
N ILE A 303 -7.95 3.14 8.17
CA ILE A 303 -6.88 2.38 8.80
C ILE A 303 -6.89 0.96 8.25
N PHE A 304 -5.77 0.54 7.69
CA PHE A 304 -5.55 -0.86 7.34
C PHE A 304 -5.07 -1.60 8.59
N ILE A 305 -5.81 -2.65 8.96
CA ILE A 305 -5.56 -3.44 10.15
C ILE A 305 -5.30 -4.87 9.71
N GLY A 306 -4.07 -5.31 9.94
CA GLY A 306 -3.73 -6.72 9.91
C GLY A 306 -4.36 -7.43 11.11
N MET A 307 -5.48 -8.12 10.86
CA MET A 307 -6.14 -9.00 11.83
C MET A 307 -5.62 -10.43 11.69
N GLU A 308 -5.35 -10.85 10.45
CA GLU A 308 -4.82 -12.13 9.98
C GLU A 308 -5.72 -13.33 10.28
N SER A 309 -6.14 -13.52 11.54
CA SER A 309 -6.92 -14.67 11.97
C SER A 309 -7.84 -14.29 13.12
N ILE A 310 -9.00 -14.96 13.20
CA ILE A 310 -9.87 -14.92 14.40
C ILE A 310 -9.57 -16.06 15.39
N ASP A 311 -8.68 -16.98 15.01
CA ASP A 311 -8.17 -18.07 15.84
C ASP A 311 -6.88 -17.63 16.56
N PRO A 312 -6.87 -17.56 17.91
CA PRO A 312 -5.67 -17.24 18.69
C PRO A 312 -4.49 -18.20 18.48
N ALA A 313 -4.74 -19.48 18.17
CA ALA A 313 -3.67 -20.46 17.95
C ALA A 313 -2.86 -20.13 16.69
N ASN A 314 -3.54 -19.71 15.63
CA ASN A 314 -2.91 -19.21 14.40
C ASN A 314 -2.07 -17.96 14.67
N LEU A 315 -2.61 -16.99 15.44
CA LEU A 315 -1.87 -15.77 15.79
C LEU A 315 -0.63 -16.07 16.62
N ALA A 316 -0.71 -17.03 17.54
CA ALA A 316 0.45 -17.48 18.32
C ALA A 316 1.51 -18.14 17.43
N ASP A 317 1.12 -19.05 16.52
CA ASP A 317 2.05 -19.76 15.62
C ASP A 317 2.85 -18.80 14.73
N VAL A 318 2.23 -17.70 14.27
CA VAL A 318 2.90 -16.70 13.42
C VAL A 318 3.54 -15.53 14.19
N LYS A 319 3.69 -15.66 15.52
CA LYS A 319 4.26 -14.64 16.42
C LYS A 319 3.50 -13.30 16.41
N LYS A 320 2.17 -13.35 16.26
CA LYS A 320 1.26 -12.21 16.32
C LYS A 320 0.28 -12.28 17.52
N GLY A 321 0.64 -12.99 18.58
CA GLY A 321 -0.19 -13.19 19.78
C GLY A 321 -0.52 -11.92 20.59
N PHE A 322 0.07 -10.77 20.26
CA PHE A 322 -0.32 -9.47 20.83
C PHE A 322 -1.69 -8.98 20.34
N ASN A 323 -2.14 -9.46 19.17
CA ASN A 323 -3.49 -9.26 18.68
C ASN A 323 -4.44 -10.25 19.34
N LYS A 324 -5.59 -9.75 19.81
CA LYS A 324 -6.61 -10.55 20.49
C LYS A 324 -7.93 -10.45 19.72
N PRO A 325 -8.39 -11.53 19.05
CA PRO A 325 -9.62 -11.50 18.25
C PRO A 325 -10.86 -11.00 18.97
N GLY A 326 -11.00 -11.32 20.26
CA GLY A 326 -12.12 -10.87 21.10
C GLY A 326 -12.22 -9.35 21.27
N GLU A 327 -11.18 -8.59 20.92
CA GLU A 327 -11.17 -7.12 21.03
C GLU A 327 -11.41 -6.42 19.69
N TYR A 328 -11.45 -7.15 18.57
CA TYR A 328 -11.55 -6.56 17.24
C TYR A 328 -12.83 -5.72 17.08
N GLY A 329 -13.98 -6.23 17.53
CA GLY A 329 -15.24 -5.48 17.48
C GLY A 329 -15.15 -4.12 18.19
N VAL A 330 -14.62 -4.11 19.42
CA VAL A 330 -14.45 -2.88 20.23
C VAL A 330 -13.54 -1.87 19.55
N VAL A 331 -12.41 -2.33 18.98
CA VAL A 331 -11.47 -1.47 18.24
C VAL A 331 -12.14 -0.86 17.01
N LEU A 332 -12.91 -1.65 16.26
CA LEU A 332 -13.60 -1.20 15.06
C LEU A 332 -14.74 -0.23 15.39
N ASP A 333 -15.48 -0.46 16.48
CA ASP A 333 -16.52 0.45 16.99
C ASP A 333 -15.93 1.83 17.35
N ARG A 334 -14.79 1.87 18.05
CA ARG A 334 -14.11 3.12 18.41
C ARG A 334 -13.73 3.95 17.19
N LEU A 335 -13.22 3.30 16.14
CA LEU A 335 -12.90 3.95 14.87
C LEU A 335 -14.18 4.49 14.19
N ALA A 336 -15.22 3.66 14.10
CA ALA A 336 -16.47 4.01 13.44
C ALA A 336 -17.23 5.17 14.12
N GLN A 337 -17.16 5.25 15.46
CA GLN A 337 -17.69 6.38 16.23
C GLN A 337 -17.07 7.71 15.81
N ARG A 338 -15.79 7.71 15.43
CA ARG A 338 -15.02 8.89 14.99
C ARG A 338 -14.98 9.06 13.47
N ASN A 339 -15.82 8.32 12.75
CA ASN A 339 -15.89 8.32 11.29
C ASN A 339 -14.56 7.94 10.61
N VAL A 340 -13.78 7.08 11.27
CA VAL A 340 -12.59 6.43 10.70
C VAL A 340 -13.01 5.04 10.26
N PHE A 341 -12.73 4.71 9.00
CA PHE A 341 -13.08 3.43 8.41
C PHE A 341 -11.94 2.42 8.56
N ALA A 342 -12.30 1.14 8.60
CA ALA A 342 -11.33 0.06 8.72
C ALA A 342 -11.27 -0.80 7.46
N ILE A 343 -10.06 -1.10 7.03
CA ILE A 343 -9.75 -2.18 6.09
C ILE A 343 -9.22 -3.34 6.94
N THR A 344 -9.91 -4.48 6.95
CA THR A 344 -9.56 -5.61 7.81
C THR A 344 -8.97 -6.73 6.96
N SER A 345 -7.73 -7.11 7.21
CA SER A 345 -7.04 -8.13 6.41
C SER A 345 -6.99 -9.47 7.14
N PHE A 346 -7.44 -10.53 6.46
CA PHE A 346 -7.44 -11.92 6.92
C PHE A 346 -6.59 -12.79 5.99
N ILE A 347 -5.94 -13.80 6.56
CA ILE A 347 -5.10 -14.76 5.85
C ILE A 347 -5.64 -16.16 6.15
N PHE A 348 -6.02 -16.90 5.11
CA PHE A 348 -6.43 -18.30 5.21
C PHE A 348 -5.32 -19.24 4.73
N GLY A 349 -5.41 -20.52 5.11
CA GLY A 349 -4.39 -21.52 4.81
C GLY A 349 -3.25 -21.54 5.83
N MET A 350 -3.52 -21.04 7.04
CA MET A 350 -2.63 -21.21 8.19
C MET A 350 -2.72 -22.65 8.73
N ASP A 351 -1.74 -23.05 9.53
CA ASP A 351 -1.61 -24.45 9.99
C ASP A 351 -2.74 -24.92 10.91
N ASN A 352 -3.45 -24.00 11.60
CA ASN A 352 -4.63 -24.36 12.39
C ASN A 352 -5.95 -24.12 11.66
N ASP A 353 -5.93 -23.57 10.44
CA ASP A 353 -7.16 -23.40 9.67
C ASP A 353 -7.76 -24.74 9.25
N MET A 354 -9.07 -24.84 9.39
CA MET A 354 -9.88 -25.98 8.97
C MET A 354 -10.99 -25.48 8.06
N PRO A 355 -11.56 -26.35 7.19
CA PRO A 355 -12.73 -26.02 6.38
C PRO A 355 -13.84 -25.33 7.20
N GLY A 356 -14.49 -24.35 6.57
CA GLY A 356 -15.44 -23.45 7.21
C GLY A 356 -14.82 -22.23 7.92
N VAL A 357 -13.50 -22.03 7.84
CA VAL A 357 -12.82 -20.84 8.42
C VAL A 357 -13.42 -19.53 7.91
N ALA A 358 -13.75 -19.43 6.62
CA ALA A 358 -14.35 -18.24 6.07
C ALA A 358 -15.73 -17.96 6.67
N GLU A 359 -16.56 -18.97 6.94
CA GLU A 359 -17.86 -18.73 7.59
C GLU A 359 -17.69 -18.22 9.02
N ARG A 360 -16.75 -18.80 9.77
CA ARG A 360 -16.45 -18.35 11.14
C ARG A 360 -15.98 -16.89 11.13
N THR A 361 -15.07 -16.54 10.23
CA THR A 361 -14.61 -15.16 10.05
C THR A 361 -15.73 -14.22 9.60
N LEU A 362 -16.55 -14.62 8.63
CA LEU A 362 -17.67 -13.82 8.14
C LEU A 362 -18.74 -13.58 9.21
N LYS A 363 -18.97 -14.57 10.10
CA LYS A 363 -19.89 -14.42 11.23
C LYS A 363 -19.44 -13.29 12.16
N GLU A 364 -18.14 -13.22 12.46
CA GLU A 364 -17.57 -12.12 13.26
C GLU A 364 -17.69 -10.77 12.51
N ILE A 365 -17.26 -10.72 11.24
CA ILE A 365 -17.32 -9.49 10.42
C ILE A 365 -18.73 -8.89 10.36
N ARG A 366 -19.78 -9.73 10.31
CA ARG A 366 -21.17 -9.28 10.29
C ARG A 366 -21.61 -8.59 11.58
N SER A 367 -20.91 -8.82 12.69
CA SER A 367 -21.21 -8.16 13.97
C SER A 367 -20.53 -6.78 14.11
N TRP A 368 -19.54 -6.48 13.27
CA TRP A 368 -18.76 -5.25 13.34
C TRP A 368 -19.33 -4.12 12.48
N PRO A 369 -18.91 -2.86 12.72
CA PRO A 369 -19.17 -1.76 11.80
C PRO A 369 -18.73 -2.08 10.37
N PRO A 370 -19.49 -1.64 9.35
CA PRO A 370 -19.12 -1.90 7.97
C PRO A 370 -17.75 -1.29 7.61
N GLY A 371 -16.81 -2.18 7.26
CA GLY A 371 -15.50 -1.82 6.71
C GLY A 371 -15.24 -2.49 5.35
N LEU A 372 -13.97 -2.69 5.03
CA LEU A 372 -13.50 -3.36 3.82
C LEU A 372 -12.68 -4.61 4.18
N PRO A 373 -13.31 -5.79 4.33
CA PRO A 373 -12.58 -7.02 4.62
C PRO A 373 -11.82 -7.52 3.38
N ILE A 374 -10.55 -7.88 3.56
CA ILE A 374 -9.66 -8.51 2.58
C ILE A 374 -9.41 -9.94 3.04
N PHE A 375 -9.39 -10.86 2.08
CA PHE A 375 -9.05 -12.27 2.32
C PHE A 375 -7.89 -12.65 1.42
N GLY A 376 -6.76 -13.04 2.01
CA GLY A 376 -5.57 -13.55 1.32
C GLY A 376 -5.28 -15.00 1.68
N LEU A 377 -4.30 -15.58 1.01
CA LEU A 377 -3.73 -16.87 1.36
C LEU A 377 -2.38 -16.69 2.04
N MET A 378 -2.08 -17.57 2.99
CA MET A 378 -0.76 -17.63 3.61
C MET A 378 0.27 -17.90 2.52
N THR A 379 1.15 -16.94 2.30
CA THR A 379 2.14 -16.97 1.22
C THR A 379 3.53 -16.92 1.83
N PRO A 380 4.34 -18.00 1.76
CA PRO A 380 5.71 -18.00 2.25
C PRO A 380 6.59 -17.16 1.33
N LEU A 381 6.93 -15.93 1.75
CA LEU A 381 7.83 -15.06 1.00
C LEU A 381 9.30 -15.45 1.22
N PRO A 382 10.19 -15.28 0.23
CA PRO A 382 11.59 -15.66 0.35
C PRO A 382 12.23 -14.99 1.58
N ALA A 383 13.21 -15.69 2.17
CA ALA A 383 13.97 -15.29 3.36
C ALA A 383 13.17 -15.06 4.65
N THR A 384 11.85 -15.25 4.66
CA THR A 384 11.05 -15.22 5.89
C THR A 384 11.26 -16.47 6.75
N PRO A 385 11.11 -16.37 8.09
CA PRO A 385 11.08 -17.55 8.96
C PRO A 385 10.06 -18.60 8.53
N LEU A 386 8.89 -18.18 8.06
CA LEU A 386 7.86 -19.08 7.55
C LEU A 386 8.35 -19.89 6.34
N TYR A 387 9.02 -19.26 5.38
CA TYR A 387 9.56 -19.95 4.21
C TYR A 387 10.56 -21.03 4.63
N LYS A 388 11.52 -20.68 5.49
CA LYS A 388 12.52 -21.63 6.01
C LYS A 388 11.89 -22.81 6.77
N LYS A 389 10.86 -22.53 7.60
CA LYS A 389 10.08 -23.55 8.33
C LYS A 389 9.40 -24.52 7.37
N LEU A 390 8.75 -24.02 6.32
CA LEU A 390 8.03 -24.83 5.35
C LEU A 390 8.96 -25.60 4.40
N GLU A 391 10.10 -25.01 4.04
CA GLU A 391 11.15 -25.66 3.24
C GLU A 391 11.74 -26.84 4.00
N ALA A 392 12.16 -26.64 5.25
CA ALA A 392 12.70 -27.70 6.11
C ALA A 392 11.68 -28.83 6.36
N ALA A 393 10.39 -28.51 6.37
CA ALA A 393 9.32 -29.49 6.51
C ALA A 393 8.93 -30.18 5.18
N GLY A 394 9.52 -29.81 4.04
CA GLY A 394 9.16 -30.34 2.73
C GLY A 394 7.74 -30.00 2.28
N ARG A 395 7.17 -28.89 2.79
CA ARG A 395 5.77 -28.50 2.57
C ARG A 395 5.58 -27.44 1.49
N LEU A 396 6.65 -26.89 0.93
CA LEU A 396 6.57 -25.98 -0.21
C LEU A 396 6.15 -26.75 -1.47
N THR A 397 5.04 -26.34 -2.08
CA THR A 397 4.57 -26.93 -3.35
C THR A 397 5.15 -26.20 -4.56
N ARG A 398 5.49 -24.92 -4.38
CA ARG A 398 6.06 -24.06 -5.42
C ARG A 398 7.18 -23.20 -4.80
N PRO A 399 8.41 -23.73 -4.67
CA PRO A 399 9.49 -23.04 -3.97
C PRO A 399 9.80 -21.64 -4.53
N LYS A 400 9.89 -21.50 -5.87
CA LYS A 400 10.08 -20.20 -6.55
C LYS A 400 8.76 -19.59 -7.07
N HIS A 401 7.69 -19.65 -6.28
CA HIS A 401 6.34 -19.19 -6.72
C HIS A 401 6.25 -17.74 -7.20
N TRP A 402 7.25 -16.90 -6.87
CA TRP A 402 7.35 -15.52 -7.32
C TRP A 402 7.79 -15.36 -8.79
N GLN A 403 8.49 -16.34 -9.36
CA GLN A 403 8.83 -16.34 -10.79
C GLN A 403 7.60 -16.61 -11.67
N GLU A 404 6.60 -17.26 -11.10
CA GLU A 404 5.31 -17.56 -11.72
C GLU A 404 4.19 -17.03 -10.82
N PHE A 405 4.14 -15.71 -10.61
CA PHE A 405 3.15 -15.17 -9.69
C PHE A 405 1.72 -15.48 -10.14
N ILE A 406 1.01 -16.27 -9.33
CA ILE A 406 -0.41 -16.59 -9.53
C ILE A 406 -1.18 -16.02 -8.33
N PRO A 407 -2.09 -15.05 -8.56
CA PRO A 407 -2.93 -14.50 -7.50
C PRO A 407 -3.74 -15.59 -6.82
N PHE A 408 -3.80 -15.56 -5.49
CA PHE A 408 -4.59 -16.52 -4.71
C PHE A 408 -4.29 -17.99 -5.01
N ALA A 409 -3.03 -18.31 -5.33
CA ALA A 409 -2.54 -19.68 -5.34
C ALA A 409 -1.74 -19.96 -4.06
N MET A 410 -1.91 -21.15 -3.50
CA MET A 410 -1.08 -21.60 -2.38
C MET A 410 0.31 -21.96 -2.91
N ALA A 411 1.34 -21.70 -2.10
CA ALA A 411 2.71 -22.15 -2.37
C ALA A 411 3.21 -23.19 -1.34
N HIS A 412 2.32 -23.61 -0.42
CA HIS A 412 2.56 -24.69 0.53
C HIS A 412 1.28 -25.47 0.84
N THR A 413 1.43 -26.66 1.42
CA THR A 413 0.31 -27.49 1.89
C THR A 413 0.03 -27.20 3.37
N PRO A 414 -1.16 -26.66 3.76
CA PRO A 414 -1.57 -26.49 5.16
C PRO A 414 -1.71 -27.84 5.89
N LEU A 415 -1.70 -27.84 7.22
CA LEU A 415 -1.79 -29.09 8.00
C LEU A 415 -3.19 -29.69 8.10
N LYS A 416 -4.24 -28.85 8.19
CA LYS A 416 -5.61 -29.28 8.51
C LYS A 416 -6.64 -29.00 7.42
N MET A 417 -6.18 -28.62 6.23
CA MET A 417 -7.01 -28.46 5.04
C MET A 417 -6.18 -28.62 3.77
N SER A 418 -6.82 -29.04 2.69
CA SER A 418 -6.23 -29.09 1.36
C SER A 418 -6.07 -27.69 0.74
N ILE A 419 -5.24 -27.61 -0.31
CA ILE A 419 -5.06 -26.37 -1.09
C ILE A 419 -6.38 -25.91 -1.72
N ASP A 420 -7.17 -26.83 -2.27
CA ASP A 420 -8.45 -26.51 -2.91
C ASP A 420 -9.47 -25.99 -1.90
N GLU A 421 -9.50 -26.56 -0.69
CA GLU A 421 -10.30 -26.02 0.40
C GLU A 421 -9.87 -24.60 0.76
N ALA A 422 -8.57 -24.31 0.88
CA ALA A 422 -8.08 -22.98 1.20
C ALA A 422 -8.50 -21.95 0.12
N HIS A 423 -8.41 -22.33 -1.16
CA HIS A 423 -8.88 -21.50 -2.28
C HIS A 423 -10.39 -21.26 -2.21
N ASN A 424 -11.17 -22.29 -1.89
CA ASN A 424 -12.62 -22.19 -1.73
C ASN A 424 -13.00 -21.25 -0.58
N GLU A 425 -12.30 -21.30 0.55
CA GLU A 425 -12.52 -20.40 1.70
C GLU A 425 -12.24 -18.94 1.33
N VAL A 426 -11.13 -18.63 0.64
CA VAL A 426 -10.84 -17.27 0.17
C VAL A 426 -11.91 -16.79 -0.82
N ARG A 427 -12.29 -17.62 -1.80
CA ARG A 427 -13.37 -17.28 -2.75
C ARG A 427 -14.68 -16.98 -2.01
N LYS A 428 -15.03 -17.80 -1.01
CA LYS A 428 -16.22 -17.62 -0.18
C LYS A 428 -16.17 -16.30 0.59
N GLY A 429 -15.04 -15.96 1.20
CA GLY A 429 -14.82 -14.69 1.91
C GLY A 429 -15.11 -13.47 1.02
N TRP A 430 -14.53 -13.45 -0.18
CA TRP A 430 -14.73 -12.37 -1.15
C TRP A 430 -16.17 -12.29 -1.68
N ILE A 431 -16.75 -13.40 -2.15
CA ILE A 431 -18.12 -13.40 -2.70
C ILE A 431 -19.14 -12.96 -1.63
N SER A 432 -18.99 -13.47 -0.40
CA SER A 432 -19.94 -13.19 0.67
C SER A 432 -19.87 -11.75 1.18
N SER A 433 -18.69 -11.11 1.12
CA SER A 433 -18.48 -9.76 1.63
C SER A 433 -18.86 -8.67 0.62
N TYR A 434 -18.85 -8.98 -0.69
CA TYR A 434 -19.03 -8.01 -1.77
C TYR A 434 -20.16 -8.39 -2.75
N ASN A 435 -21.09 -9.26 -2.36
CA ASN A 435 -22.35 -9.44 -3.09
C ASN A 435 -23.32 -8.25 -2.83
N PRO A 436 -24.30 -8.03 -3.71
CA PRO A 436 -25.23 -6.90 -3.59
C PRO A 436 -25.96 -6.85 -2.24
N GLU A 437 -26.38 -7.98 -1.69
CA GLU A 437 -27.09 -8.03 -0.40
C GLU A 437 -26.18 -7.62 0.76
N ALA A 438 -24.90 -8.00 0.74
CA ALA A 438 -23.93 -7.59 1.75
C ALA A 438 -23.61 -6.10 1.67
N ILE A 439 -23.52 -5.55 0.45
CA ILE A 439 -23.34 -4.11 0.23
C ILE A 439 -24.57 -3.33 0.71
N GLU A 440 -25.78 -3.79 0.38
CA GLU A 440 -27.02 -3.19 0.86
C GLU A 440 -27.10 -3.20 2.39
N ARG A 441 -26.86 -4.35 3.03
CA ARG A 441 -26.83 -4.45 4.50
C ARG A 441 -25.81 -3.51 5.14
N ALA A 442 -24.62 -3.40 4.56
CA ALA A 442 -23.57 -2.50 5.02
C ALA A 442 -23.98 -1.02 4.93
N VAL A 443 -24.66 -0.62 3.85
CA VAL A 443 -25.16 0.76 3.68
C VAL A 443 -26.35 1.04 4.61
N ASP A 444 -27.18 0.04 4.86
CA ASP A 444 -28.39 0.15 5.68
C ASP A 444 -28.12 0.16 7.18
N SER A 445 -27.12 -0.57 7.67
CA SER A 445 -26.70 -0.47 9.07
C SER A 445 -26.18 0.93 9.42
N LEU A 446 -25.78 1.71 8.41
CA LEU A 446 -25.33 3.09 8.51
C LEU A 446 -26.45 4.13 8.30
N ASN A 447 -27.73 3.75 8.30
CA ASN A 447 -28.85 4.70 8.13
C ASN A 447 -28.86 5.85 9.17
N HIS A 448 -28.24 5.63 10.33
CA HIS A 448 -28.06 6.64 11.38
C HIS A 448 -26.92 7.64 11.11
N LYS A 449 -26.07 7.40 10.10
CA LYS A 449 -24.95 8.26 9.70
C LYS A 449 -25.35 9.21 8.56
N PRO A 450 -24.63 10.33 8.37
CA PRO A 450 -24.86 11.26 7.27
C PRO A 450 -24.78 10.59 5.88
N LEU A 451 -25.52 11.14 4.91
CA LEU A 451 -25.60 10.59 3.55
C LEU A 451 -24.21 10.42 2.90
N GLY A 452 -23.33 11.42 3.02
CA GLY A 452 -21.97 11.36 2.48
C GLY A 452 -21.14 10.19 3.03
N TYR A 453 -21.32 9.82 4.30
CA TYR A 453 -20.63 8.67 4.92
C TYR A 453 -21.08 7.35 4.28
N ARG A 454 -22.38 7.23 4.02
CA ARG A 454 -22.99 6.03 3.40
C ARG A 454 -22.63 5.91 1.92
N ILE A 455 -22.61 7.04 1.20
CA ILE A 455 -22.12 7.10 -0.18
C ILE A 455 -20.65 6.67 -0.22
N ASN A 456 -19.82 7.13 0.73
CA ASN A 456 -18.42 6.73 0.80
C ASN A 456 -18.28 5.21 0.95
N ILE A 457 -18.99 4.58 1.89
CA ILE A 457 -18.98 3.12 2.05
C ILE A 457 -19.47 2.38 0.81
N LEU A 458 -20.54 2.85 0.16
CA LEU A 458 -21.01 2.24 -1.08
C LEU A 458 -19.93 2.30 -2.17
N ILE A 459 -19.42 3.50 -2.45
CA ILE A 459 -18.39 3.70 -3.49
C ILE A 459 -17.15 2.89 -3.14
N ALA A 460 -16.70 2.95 -1.88
CA ALA A 460 -15.56 2.19 -1.41
C ALA A 460 -15.78 0.70 -1.64
N ARG A 461 -16.89 0.09 -1.20
CA ARG A 461 -17.15 -1.35 -1.42
C ARG A 461 -17.30 -1.75 -2.89
N LEU A 462 -17.82 -0.87 -3.75
CA LEU A 462 -17.92 -1.13 -5.20
C LEU A 462 -16.54 -1.07 -5.88
N CYS A 463 -15.72 -0.08 -5.51
CA CYS A 463 -14.37 0.09 -6.04
C CYS A 463 -13.34 -0.86 -5.40
N PHE A 464 -13.61 -1.29 -4.17
CA PHE A 464 -12.77 -2.20 -3.39
C PHE A 464 -13.00 -3.65 -3.83
N ARG A 465 -12.65 -3.85 -5.08
CA ARG A 465 -12.55 -5.14 -5.78
C ARG A 465 -11.22 -5.18 -6.54
N GLY A 466 -10.65 -4.03 -6.88
CA GLY A 466 -9.50 -3.95 -7.79
C GLY A 466 -8.13 -4.33 -7.22
N ILE A 467 -7.91 -4.40 -5.90
CA ILE A 467 -6.54 -4.66 -5.39
C ILE A 467 -6.12 -6.10 -5.70
N TYR A 468 -7.07 -7.03 -5.65
CA TYR A 468 -6.81 -8.46 -5.80
C TYR A 468 -7.56 -9.13 -6.95
N PHE A 469 -8.54 -8.45 -7.57
CA PHE A 469 -9.19 -8.93 -8.79
C PHE A 469 -8.80 -8.06 -9.98
N PRO A 470 -8.73 -8.64 -11.19
CA PRO A 470 -8.49 -7.88 -12.41
C PRO A 470 -9.44 -6.68 -12.50
N GLN A 471 -8.93 -5.56 -13.01
CA GLN A 471 -9.75 -4.38 -13.26
C GLN A 471 -10.92 -4.75 -14.18
N MET A 472 -12.13 -4.38 -13.76
CA MET A 472 -13.35 -4.78 -14.46
C MET A 472 -13.41 -4.10 -15.83
N GLY A 473 -13.71 -4.87 -16.87
CA GLY A 473 -14.08 -4.30 -18.17
C GLY A 473 -15.35 -3.46 -18.07
N ARG A 474 -15.60 -2.58 -19.06
CA ARG A 474 -16.76 -1.66 -19.08
C ARG A 474 -18.10 -2.38 -18.83
N PHE A 475 -18.31 -3.53 -19.47
CA PHE A 475 -19.52 -4.34 -19.29
C PHE A 475 -19.66 -4.93 -17.88
N ALA A 476 -18.54 -5.36 -17.29
CA ALA A 476 -18.53 -5.89 -15.94
C ALA A 476 -18.84 -4.77 -14.92
N TRP A 477 -18.32 -3.56 -15.12
CA TRP A 477 -18.70 -2.38 -14.34
C TRP A 477 -20.20 -2.07 -14.44
N MET A 478 -20.75 -2.08 -15.65
CA MET A 478 -22.19 -1.87 -15.85
C MET A 478 -23.02 -2.92 -15.12
N LYS A 479 -22.60 -4.19 -15.17
CA LYS A 479 -23.23 -5.29 -14.43
C LYS A 479 -23.19 -5.03 -12.91
N THR A 480 -22.03 -4.69 -12.35
CA THR A 480 -21.88 -4.36 -10.92
C THR A 480 -22.82 -3.23 -10.49
N ILE A 481 -22.92 -2.16 -11.30
CA ILE A 481 -23.82 -1.03 -11.04
C ILE A 481 -25.29 -1.49 -11.07
N LEU A 482 -25.66 -2.29 -12.08
CA LEU A 482 -27.04 -2.79 -12.24
C LEU A 482 -27.44 -3.73 -11.10
N GLU A 483 -26.54 -4.60 -10.65
CA GLU A 483 -26.75 -5.49 -9.51
C GLU A 483 -26.98 -4.71 -8.21
N ASN A 484 -26.31 -3.56 -8.04
CA ASN A 484 -26.44 -2.69 -6.87
C ASN A 484 -27.46 -1.55 -7.04
N ARG A 485 -28.27 -1.57 -8.11
CA ARG A 485 -29.18 -0.46 -8.47
C ARG A 485 -30.13 -0.08 -7.34
N ARG A 486 -30.64 -1.06 -6.58
CA ARG A 486 -31.59 -0.81 -5.47
C ARG A 486 -30.98 0.11 -4.42
N THR A 487 -29.78 -0.23 -3.93
CA THR A 487 -29.01 0.56 -2.97
C THR A 487 -28.67 1.94 -3.53
N ILE A 488 -28.24 2.01 -4.80
CA ILE A 488 -27.91 3.27 -5.47
C ILE A 488 -29.14 4.19 -5.55
N PHE A 489 -30.26 3.70 -6.08
CA PHE A 489 -31.50 4.48 -6.19
C PHE A 489 -32.02 4.92 -4.82
N LYS A 490 -31.90 4.09 -3.79
CA LYS A 490 -32.27 4.42 -2.41
C LYS A 490 -31.48 5.64 -1.90
N LEU A 491 -30.15 5.66 -2.07
CA LEU A 491 -29.31 6.78 -1.68
C LEU A 491 -29.60 8.05 -2.50
N ILE A 492 -29.77 7.91 -3.82
CA ILE A 492 -30.11 9.05 -4.70
C ILE A 492 -31.44 9.69 -4.27
N LYS A 493 -32.49 8.89 -4.03
CA LYS A 493 -33.80 9.37 -3.59
C LYS A 493 -33.73 10.10 -2.25
N GLN A 494 -32.85 9.67 -1.34
CA GLN A 494 -32.62 10.34 -0.06
C GLN A 494 -31.88 11.67 -0.24
N GLY A 495 -30.90 11.74 -1.15
CA GLY A 495 -30.22 12.99 -1.51
C GLY A 495 -31.17 14.06 -2.06
N PHE A 496 -32.11 13.68 -2.93
CA PHE A 496 -33.11 14.62 -3.45
C PHE A 496 -34.11 15.11 -2.39
N ARG A 497 -34.38 14.32 -1.35
CA ARG A 497 -35.28 14.72 -0.24
C ARG A 497 -34.60 15.61 0.81
N GLY A 498 -33.26 15.60 0.88
CA GLY A 498 -32.48 16.33 1.89
C GLY A 498 -31.86 17.65 1.42
N GLY A 499 -32.09 18.08 0.17
CA GLY A 499 -31.44 19.24 -0.43
C GLY A 499 -29.99 18.98 -0.87
N LEU A 500 -29.56 19.58 -1.99
CA LEU A 500 -28.26 19.33 -2.63
C LEU A 500 -27.02 19.62 -1.75
N HIS A 501 -27.17 20.32 -0.62
CA HIS A 501 -26.08 20.58 0.32
C HIS A 501 -25.64 19.36 1.16
N ALA A 502 -26.44 18.28 1.21
CA ALA A 502 -26.14 17.08 1.99
C ALA A 502 -25.36 15.99 1.23
N ALA A 503 -25.12 16.16 -0.08
CA ALA A 503 -24.61 15.11 -0.96
C ALA A 503 -23.11 15.20 -1.29
N VAL A 504 -22.45 16.29 -0.92
CA VAL A 504 -21.00 16.45 -1.05
C VAL A 504 -20.40 16.31 0.35
N PRO A 505 -19.38 15.46 0.60
CA PRO A 505 -18.65 15.52 1.85
C PRO A 505 -18.11 16.94 1.98
N SER A 506 -18.63 17.72 2.94
CA SER A 506 -18.13 19.07 3.15
C SER A 506 -16.65 18.97 3.51
N VAL A 507 -15.81 19.66 2.74
CA VAL A 507 -14.40 19.93 3.04
C VAL A 507 -14.25 20.91 4.23
N ALA A 508 -15.36 21.27 4.88
CA ALA A 508 -15.36 22.07 6.08
C ALA A 508 -14.99 21.20 7.29
N THR A 509 -13.79 21.46 7.83
CA THR A 509 -13.47 21.21 9.23
C THR A 509 -14.62 21.74 10.09
N GLN A 510 -15.28 20.88 10.86
CA GLN A 510 -16.11 21.38 11.95
C GLN A 510 -15.17 22.11 12.92
N PRO A 511 -15.50 23.33 13.38
CA PRO A 511 -14.72 23.99 14.41
C PRO A 511 -14.74 23.08 15.64
N VAL A 512 -13.55 22.76 16.15
CA VAL A 512 -13.40 22.17 17.48
C VAL A 512 -14.05 23.15 18.44
N LYS A 513 -15.09 22.72 19.17
CA LYS A 513 -15.58 23.47 20.33
C LYS A 513 -14.40 23.65 21.27
N GLU A 514 -14.02 24.91 21.51
CA GLU A 514 -13.13 25.27 22.59
C GLU A 514 -13.66 24.60 23.87
N LEU A 515 -12.84 23.72 24.43
CA LEU A 515 -12.99 23.28 25.81
C LEU A 515 -12.50 24.45 26.65
N GLU A 516 -13.43 25.34 27.03
CA GLU A 516 -13.25 26.22 28.18
C GLU A 516 -13.46 25.39 29.45
N ASP A 517 -12.53 25.59 30.39
CA ASP A 517 -12.36 25.08 31.76
C ASP A 517 -11.80 23.66 31.99
#